data_AF-A0A915KN63-F1
#
_entry.id   AF-A0A915KN63-F1
#
_cell.length_a   1.000
_cell.length_b   1.000
_cell.length_c   1.000
_cell.angle_alpha   90.00
_cell.angle_beta   90.00
_cell.angle_gamma   90.00
#
_symmetry.space_group_name_H-M   'P 1'
#
loop_
_entity.id
_entity.type
_entity.pdbx_description
1 polymer ?
#
loop_
_entity_poly.entity_id
_entity_poly.type
_entity_poly.pdbx_seq_one_letter_code
_entity_poly.pdbx_strand_id
1 'polypeptide(L)'
;MLGVRSSNHLCFYDWENLRLIRRIEILGEVADQVKTGLWVGDCFVYTTAHSRLNYYVGGEIVTVAHLDRPMYLLGYIAKDSRLYLSDKDVSVVSYQLQLSVLEYQTAVMRRDFDTADKILPTVPKDQRTRVAHFLEKQGFKKQALAVSQDPEHRFELALALGDLKIAYELALEADSEEKWRQLSHAATMKSDLILAGECLGRAKDYAGLLLLASSAGSLPLMNKLSYESTQNGQNNVAFVSNFLLG
;
A
#
# COMPACT_ATOMS: atom_id res chain seq x y z
N MET A 1 9.14 43.22 8.50
CA MET A 1 9.35 41.95 7.76
C MET A 1 8.01 41.46 7.26
N LEU A 2 7.85 41.22 5.96
CA LEU A 2 6.62 40.68 5.36
C LEU A 2 6.79 39.17 5.10
N GLY A 3 5.94 38.35 5.71
CA GLY A 3 5.89 36.91 5.48
C GLY A 3 4.82 36.57 4.43
N VAL A 4 5.22 35.92 3.34
CA VAL A 4 4.30 35.42 2.31
C VAL A 4 4.37 33.91 2.29
N ARG A 5 3.22 33.26 2.49
CA ARG A 5 3.08 31.80 2.41
C ARG A 5 2.53 31.41 1.05
N SER A 6 3.26 30.55 0.36
CA SER A 6 2.81 29.76 -0.79
C SER A 6 2.54 28.33 -0.34
N SER A 7 2.07 27.47 -1.24
CA SER A 7 1.84 26.04 -0.96
C SER A 7 3.13 25.32 -0.52
N ASN A 8 4.27 25.68 -1.12
CA ASN A 8 5.54 24.96 -0.94
C ASN A 8 6.63 25.83 -0.30
N HIS A 9 6.35 27.12 -0.04
CA HIS A 9 7.38 28.05 0.42
C HIS A 9 6.83 29.06 1.41
N LEU A 10 7.65 29.38 2.41
CA LEU A 10 7.47 30.54 3.26
C LEU A 10 8.61 31.53 2.95
N CYS A 11 8.25 32.67 2.35
CA CYS A 11 9.20 33.71 1.97
C CYS A 11 9.09 34.89 2.92
N PHE A 12 10.22 35.37 3.41
CA PHE A 12 10.34 36.55 4.26
C PHE A 12 11.02 37.66 3.48
N TYR A 13 10.33 38.80 3.36
CA TYR A 13 10.83 39.99 2.68
C TYR A 13 11.12 41.11 3.69
N ASP A 14 12.11 41.92 3.37
CA ASP A 14 12.34 43.21 3.99
C ASP A 14 11.14 44.12 3.70
N TRP A 15 10.64 44.80 4.73
CA TRP A 15 9.48 45.67 4.60
C TRP A 15 9.83 46.99 3.88
N GLU A 16 11.04 47.50 4.06
CA GLU A 16 11.44 48.80 3.53
C GLU A 16 11.79 48.70 2.04
N ASN A 17 12.42 47.59 1.66
CA ASN A 17 13.07 47.43 0.36
C ASN A 17 12.43 46.35 -0.52
N LEU A 18 11.48 45.58 0.03
CA LEU A 18 10.84 44.41 -0.61
C LEU A 18 11.83 43.34 -1.09
N ARG A 19 13.05 43.30 -0.54
CA ARG A 19 14.05 42.28 -0.87
C ARG A 19 13.80 40.99 -0.12
N LEU A 20 13.98 39.85 -0.80
CA LEU A 20 13.89 38.52 -0.18
C LEU A 20 15.03 38.35 0.83
N ILE A 21 14.69 38.15 2.10
CA ILE A 21 15.62 37.87 3.20
C ILE A 21 15.85 36.37 3.32
N ARG A 22 14.76 35.59 3.33
CA ARG A 22 14.83 34.14 3.54
C ARG A 22 13.68 33.45 2.83
N ARG A 23 13.99 32.31 2.23
CA ARG A 23 13.01 31.37 1.69
C ARG A 23 13.16 30.05 2.44
N ILE A 24 12.06 29.57 3.01
CA ILE A 24 11.96 28.27 3.66
C ILE A 24 11.09 27.40 2.76
N GLU A 25 11.58 26.22 2.42
CA GLU A 25 10.78 25.22 1.73
C GLU A 25 9.88 24.50 2.74
N ILE A 26 8.61 24.39 2.40
CA ILE A 26 7.61 23.68 3.19
C ILE A 26 7.58 22.25 2.66
N LEU A 27 8.13 21.32 3.42
CA LEU A 27 8.18 19.89 3.05
C LEU A 27 6.83 19.19 3.26
N GLY A 28 6.04 19.65 4.23
CA GLY A 28 4.73 19.10 4.51
C GLY A 28 3.98 19.90 5.57
N GLU A 29 2.66 19.69 5.60
CA GLU A 29 1.76 20.26 6.60
C GLU A 29 0.92 19.13 7.20
N VAL A 30 0.83 19.11 8.52
CA VAL A 30 0.06 18.13 9.27
C VAL A 30 -1.07 18.87 9.98
N ALA A 31 -2.32 18.43 9.76
CA ALA A 31 -3.50 19.05 10.37
C ALA A 31 -3.71 18.64 11.84
N ASP A 32 -2.92 17.68 12.36
CA ASP A 32 -3.00 17.26 13.76
C ASP A 32 -2.53 18.36 14.71
N GLN A 33 -3.27 18.53 15.82
CA GLN A 33 -2.80 19.34 16.94
C GLN A 33 -1.74 18.58 17.73
N VAL A 34 -0.48 18.92 17.50
CA VAL A 34 0.69 18.38 18.19
C VAL A 34 0.76 18.91 19.63
N LYS A 35 0.78 18.02 20.62
CA LYS A 35 0.97 18.36 22.05
C LYS A 35 2.45 18.33 22.44
N THR A 36 3.12 17.24 22.11
CA THR A 36 4.57 17.09 22.27
C THR A 36 5.14 16.42 21.04
N GLY A 37 6.38 16.70 20.71
CA GLY A 37 7.06 16.10 19.56
C GLY A 37 8.56 16.05 19.74
N LEU A 38 9.20 15.08 19.09
CA LEU A 38 10.64 14.93 19.03
C LEU A 38 11.06 14.37 17.67
N TRP A 39 12.27 14.69 17.25
CA TRP A 39 12.87 14.16 16.03
C TRP A 39 13.67 12.89 16.33
N VAL A 40 13.42 11.84 15.56
CA VAL A 40 14.27 10.63 15.49
C VAL A 40 14.77 10.53 14.06
N GLY A 41 15.98 11.04 13.81
CA GLY A 41 16.46 11.25 12.44
C GLY A 41 15.55 12.24 11.71
N ASP A 42 15.06 11.87 10.53
CA ASP A 42 14.13 12.66 9.73
C ASP A 42 12.65 12.39 10.05
N CYS A 43 12.37 11.51 11.02
CA CYS A 43 11.00 11.18 11.43
C CYS A 43 10.59 12.07 12.61
N PHE A 44 9.46 12.77 12.47
CA PHE A 44 8.90 13.57 13.56
C PHE A 44 7.89 12.74 14.34
N VAL A 45 8.23 12.33 15.55
CA VAL A 45 7.36 11.55 16.44
C VAL A 45 6.62 12.50 17.36
N TYR A 46 5.31 12.35 17.50
CA TYR A 46 4.50 13.30 18.26
C TYR A 46 3.26 12.67 18.92
N THR A 47 2.77 13.33 19.97
CA THR A 47 1.47 13.02 20.57
C THR A 47 0.42 14.05 20.15
N THR A 48 -0.81 13.59 19.94
CA THR A 48 -1.93 14.46 19.54
C THR A 48 -2.80 14.89 20.72
N ALA A 49 -3.64 15.90 20.50
CA ALA A 49 -4.66 16.30 21.47
C ALA A 49 -5.62 15.16 21.85
N HIS A 50 -5.89 14.26 20.90
CA HIS A 50 -6.77 13.09 21.03
C HIS A 50 -6.05 11.83 21.54
N SER A 51 -4.94 11.99 22.27
CA SER A 51 -4.21 10.88 22.89
C SER A 51 -3.77 9.81 21.89
N ARG A 52 -3.26 10.21 20.71
CA ARG A 52 -2.61 9.30 19.76
C ARG A 52 -1.12 9.54 19.74
N LEU A 53 -0.34 8.46 19.65
CA LEU A 53 1.08 8.50 19.39
C LEU A 53 1.30 8.22 17.90
N ASN A 54 1.77 9.21 17.18
CA ASN A 54 2.00 9.16 15.74
C ASN A 54 3.46 9.49 15.42
N TYR A 55 3.93 9.07 14.25
CA TYR A 55 5.11 9.67 13.64
C TYR A 55 4.81 10.08 12.20
N TYR A 56 5.49 11.13 11.78
CA TYR A 56 5.43 11.67 10.43
C TYR A 56 6.75 11.39 9.71
N VAL A 57 6.64 10.81 8.52
CA VAL A 57 7.77 10.56 7.62
C VAL A 57 7.35 10.78 6.17
N GLY A 58 7.99 11.74 5.50
CA GLY A 58 7.82 11.95 4.05
C GLY A 58 6.37 12.08 3.58
N GLY A 59 5.55 12.88 4.27
CA GLY A 59 4.14 13.09 3.92
C GLY A 59 3.16 12.14 4.60
N GLU A 60 3.61 11.02 5.14
CA GLU A 60 2.75 10.02 5.76
C GLU A 60 2.74 10.12 7.28
N ILE A 61 1.55 9.99 7.86
CA ILE A 61 1.34 9.89 9.30
C ILE A 61 1.05 8.43 9.63
N VAL A 62 1.85 7.85 10.52
CA VAL A 62 1.67 6.48 10.97
C VAL A 62 1.38 6.49 12.47
N THR A 63 0.25 5.88 12.84
CA THR A 63 -0.13 5.69 14.23
C THR A 63 0.66 4.52 14.84
N VAL A 64 1.45 4.81 15.86
CA VAL A 64 2.16 3.79 16.66
C VAL A 64 1.20 3.15 17.66
N ALA A 65 0.45 3.99 18.39
CA ALA A 65 -0.47 3.54 19.42
C ALA A 65 -1.59 4.55 19.70
N HIS A 66 -2.72 4.04 20.16
CA HIS A 66 -3.76 4.82 20.81
C HIS A 66 -3.48 4.80 22.31
N LEU A 67 -3.43 5.98 22.92
CA LEU A 67 -3.15 6.18 24.34
C LEU A 67 -4.50 6.33 25.07
N ASP A 68 -4.60 5.70 26.23
CA ASP A 68 -5.75 5.74 27.13
C ASP A 68 -5.87 7.09 27.88
N ARG A 69 -4.74 7.77 28.06
CA ARG A 69 -4.65 9.06 28.74
C ARG A 69 -3.67 10.01 28.03
N PRO A 70 -3.70 11.32 28.36
CA PRO A 70 -2.73 12.27 27.81
C PRO A 70 -1.30 11.93 28.26
N MET A 71 -0.45 11.55 27.32
CA MET A 71 0.97 11.29 27.55
C MET A 71 1.84 12.35 26.85
N TYR A 72 3.00 12.61 27.45
CA TYR A 72 4.01 13.56 27.00
C TYR A 72 5.29 12.80 26.65
N LEU A 73 5.90 13.13 25.52
CA LEU A 73 7.13 12.49 25.08
C LEU A 73 8.32 12.87 25.97
N LEU A 74 9.06 11.87 26.45
CA LEU A 74 10.30 12.06 27.20
C LEU A 74 11.53 11.95 26.30
N GLY A 75 11.54 10.96 25.39
CA GLY A 75 12.70 10.69 24.55
C GLY A 75 12.63 9.36 23.82
N TYR A 76 13.57 9.15 22.91
CA TYR A 76 13.76 7.91 22.18
C TYR A 76 15.13 7.32 22.51
N ILE A 77 15.17 6.03 22.87
CA ILE A 77 16.41 5.30 23.12
C ILE A 77 16.64 4.33 21.97
N ALA A 78 17.58 4.69 21.08
CA ALA A 78 17.93 3.93 19.88
C ALA A 78 18.40 2.50 20.20
N LYS A 79 19.21 2.34 21.25
CA LYS A 79 19.75 1.05 21.69
C LYS A 79 18.65 0.00 21.93
N ASP A 80 17.52 0.46 22.47
CA ASP A 80 16.39 -0.41 22.83
C ASP A 80 15.24 -0.32 21.82
N SER A 81 15.37 0.53 20.79
CA SER A 81 14.30 0.84 19.83
C SER A 81 12.96 1.19 20.51
N ARG A 82 13.03 2.04 21.54
CA ARG A 82 11.88 2.37 22.39
C ARG A 82 11.71 3.87 22.58
N LEU A 83 10.46 4.29 22.51
CA LEU A 83 10.00 5.62 22.83
C LEU A 83 9.45 5.63 24.25
N TYR A 84 9.84 6.61 25.05
CA TYR A 84 9.40 6.77 26.43
C TYR A 84 8.49 7.97 26.56
N LEU A 85 7.37 7.77 27.25
CA LEU A 85 6.38 8.80 27.53
C LEU A 85 6.05 8.82 29.02
N SER A 86 5.61 9.97 29.51
CA SER A 86 5.10 10.15 30.87
C SER A 86 3.72 10.79 30.84
N ASP A 87 2.86 10.42 31.78
CA ASP A 87 1.69 11.24 32.11
C ASP A 87 2.04 12.33 33.13
N LYS A 88 1.01 13.05 33.60
CA LYS A 88 1.13 14.11 34.61
C LYS A 88 1.51 13.58 35.99
N ASP A 89 1.22 12.32 36.27
CA ASP A 89 1.50 11.65 37.54
C ASP A 89 2.89 11.00 37.54
N VAL A 90 3.71 11.29 36.52
CA VAL A 90 5.07 10.77 36.33
C VAL A 90 5.10 9.24 36.14
N SER A 91 3.99 8.65 35.68
CA SER A 91 3.96 7.26 35.25
C SER A 91 4.62 7.12 33.88
N VAL A 92 5.75 6.42 33.84
CA VAL A 92 6.51 6.20 32.60
C VAL A 92 6.01 4.95 31.87
N VAL A 93 5.70 5.10 30.58
CA VAL A 93 5.32 4.01 29.67
C VAL A 93 6.26 4.02 28.46
N SER A 94 6.63 2.83 27.98
CA SER A 94 7.46 2.68 26.78
C SER A 94 6.68 2.03 25.65
N TYR A 95 6.84 2.54 24.43
CA TYR A 95 6.34 1.92 23.19
C TYR A 95 7.50 1.50 22.30
N GLN A 96 7.38 0.34 21.66
CA GLN A 96 8.38 -0.12 20.69
C GLN A 96 8.23 0.66 19.39
N LEU A 97 9.34 1.24 18.93
CA LEU A 97 9.44 1.93 17.65
C LEU A 97 10.79 1.58 17.03
N GLN A 98 10.75 0.67 16.06
CA GLN A 98 11.95 0.05 15.49
C GLN A 98 12.79 1.07 14.72
N LEU A 99 14.04 1.26 15.12
CA LEU A 99 14.93 2.21 14.44
C LEU A 99 15.14 1.83 12.97
N SER A 100 15.33 0.54 12.66
CA SER A 100 15.55 0.07 11.29
C SER A 100 14.38 0.38 10.36
N VAL A 101 13.13 0.43 10.86
CA VAL A 101 11.99 0.86 10.03
C VAL A 101 12.04 2.35 9.75
N LEU A 102 12.35 3.17 10.75
CA LEU A 102 12.47 4.63 10.57
C LEU A 102 13.61 4.99 9.61
N GLU A 103 14.77 4.36 9.76
CA GLU A 103 15.92 4.54 8.87
C GLU A 103 15.61 4.07 7.46
N TYR A 104 14.94 2.92 7.29
CA TYR A 104 14.49 2.45 5.99
C TYR A 104 13.54 3.44 5.31
N GLN A 105 12.50 3.89 6.02
CA GLN A 105 11.54 4.86 5.49
C GLN A 105 12.23 6.17 5.11
N THR A 106 13.17 6.63 5.94
CA THR A 106 13.97 7.84 5.68
C THR A 106 14.83 7.69 4.42
N ALA A 107 15.52 6.55 4.25
CA ALA A 107 16.33 6.28 3.08
C ALA A 107 15.49 6.26 1.79
N VAL A 108 14.31 5.64 1.83
CA VAL A 108 13.35 5.63 0.71
C VAL A 108 12.88 7.03 0.36
N MET A 109 12.60 7.89 1.35
CA MET A 109 12.21 9.29 1.11
C MET A 109 13.31 10.13 0.48
N ARG A 110 14.56 9.82 0.80
CA ARG A 110 15.74 10.40 0.15
C ARG A 110 16.04 9.78 -1.23
N ARG A 111 15.25 8.80 -1.67
CA ARG A 111 15.47 7.98 -2.88
C ARG A 111 16.81 7.23 -2.88
N ASP A 112 17.38 7.00 -1.70
CA ASP A 112 18.59 6.21 -1.51
C ASP A 112 18.20 4.74 -1.29
N PHE A 113 17.92 4.05 -2.40
CA PHE A 113 17.55 2.64 -2.38
C PHE A 113 18.71 1.72 -2.03
N ASP A 114 19.95 2.12 -2.31
CA ASP A 114 21.14 1.34 -1.96
C ASP A 114 21.30 1.18 -0.45
N THR A 115 21.07 2.26 0.30
CA THR A 115 21.04 2.22 1.76
C THR A 115 19.81 1.49 2.28
N ALA A 116 18.64 1.71 1.66
CA ALA A 116 17.41 1.02 2.05
C ALA A 116 17.53 -0.51 1.92
N ASP A 117 18.12 -1.01 0.84
CA ASP A 117 18.32 -2.44 0.59
C ASP A 117 19.30 -3.09 1.58
N LYS A 118 20.29 -2.34 2.07
CA LYS A 118 21.19 -2.79 3.15
C LYS A 118 20.49 -2.86 4.50
N ILE A 119 19.53 -1.99 4.76
CA ILE A 119 18.78 -1.94 6.03
C ILE A 119 17.65 -2.97 6.05
N LEU A 120 17.03 -3.26 4.91
CA LEU A 120 15.86 -4.16 4.80
C LEU A 120 16.03 -5.53 5.50
N PRO A 121 17.19 -6.22 5.45
CA PRO A 121 17.40 -7.46 6.18
C PRO A 121 17.28 -7.32 7.70
N THR A 122 17.59 -6.14 8.25
CA THR A 122 17.49 -5.84 9.69
C THR A 122 16.06 -5.53 10.14
N VAL A 123 15.13 -5.33 9.19
CA VAL A 123 13.72 -5.07 9.48
C VAL A 123 13.01 -6.39 9.82
N PRO A 124 12.38 -6.49 11.01
CA PRO A 124 11.62 -7.68 11.42
C PRO A 124 10.52 -8.02 10.42
N LYS A 125 10.29 -9.32 10.19
CA LYS A 125 9.29 -9.83 9.24
C LYS A 125 7.88 -9.29 9.53
N ASP A 126 7.50 -9.21 10.81
CA ASP A 126 6.20 -8.69 11.26
C ASP A 126 5.92 -7.25 10.82
N GLN A 127 6.98 -6.46 10.59
CA GLN A 127 6.86 -5.06 10.18
C GLN A 127 6.99 -4.87 8.66
N ARG A 128 7.36 -5.92 7.90
CA ARG A 128 7.57 -5.82 6.45
C ARG A 128 6.31 -5.48 5.67
N THR A 129 5.15 -6.01 6.08
CA THR A 129 3.88 -5.65 5.43
C THR A 129 3.56 -4.16 5.61
N ARG A 130 3.85 -3.58 6.78
CA ARG A 130 3.69 -2.13 7.01
C ARG A 130 4.65 -1.30 6.14
N VAL A 131 5.90 -1.74 6.02
CA VAL A 131 6.88 -1.13 5.13
C VAL A 131 6.45 -1.22 3.67
N ALA A 132 5.87 -2.34 3.25
CA ALA A 132 5.33 -2.50 1.90
C ALA A 132 4.18 -1.53 1.61
N HIS A 133 3.24 -1.35 2.54
CA HIS A 133 2.18 -0.33 2.39
C HIS A 133 2.75 1.08 2.31
N PHE A 134 3.80 1.38 3.10
CA PHE A 134 4.48 2.66 3.00
C PHE A 134 5.08 2.87 1.60
N LEU A 135 5.81 1.87 1.06
CA LEU A 135 6.36 1.92 -0.29
C LEU A 135 5.28 2.11 -1.36
N GLU A 136 4.17 1.39 -1.24
CA GLU A 136 3.04 1.48 -2.16
C GLU A 136 2.46 2.89 -2.21
N LYS A 137 2.17 3.49 -1.04
CA LYS A 137 1.65 4.87 -0.96
C LYS A 137 2.59 5.90 -1.56
N GLN A 138 3.90 5.66 -1.43
CA GLN A 138 4.95 6.49 -2.01
C GLN A 138 5.14 6.24 -3.53
N GLY A 139 4.38 5.30 -4.11
CA GLY A 139 4.39 4.98 -5.54
C GLY A 139 5.37 3.87 -5.94
N PHE A 140 6.13 3.31 -5.00
CA PHE A 140 7.13 2.27 -5.24
C PHE A 140 6.53 0.86 -5.20
N LYS A 141 5.52 0.62 -6.05
CA LYS A 141 4.75 -0.64 -6.07
C LYS A 141 5.60 -1.89 -6.33
N LYS A 142 6.64 -1.79 -7.18
CA LYS A 142 7.55 -2.92 -7.48
C LYS A 142 8.33 -3.35 -6.24
N GLN A 143 8.88 -2.38 -5.52
CA GLN A 143 9.60 -2.60 -4.27
C GLN A 143 8.64 -3.09 -3.18
N ALA A 144 7.42 -2.52 -3.11
CA ALA A 144 6.38 -2.97 -2.19
C ALA A 144 6.07 -4.46 -2.38
N LEU A 145 5.95 -4.94 -3.63
CA LEU A 145 5.68 -6.35 -3.94
C LEU A 145 6.80 -7.26 -3.46
N ALA A 146 8.06 -6.84 -3.60
CA ALA A 146 9.22 -7.61 -3.16
C ALA A 146 9.34 -7.68 -1.62
N VAL A 147 8.92 -6.63 -0.92
CA VAL A 147 8.99 -6.53 0.55
C VAL A 147 7.79 -7.19 1.23
N SER A 148 6.60 -7.11 0.62
CA SER A 148 5.36 -7.62 1.22
C SER A 148 5.41 -9.13 1.41
N GLN A 149 4.96 -9.57 2.59
CA GLN A 149 4.82 -10.98 2.95
C GLN A 149 3.37 -11.43 2.99
N ASP A 150 2.43 -10.48 2.91
CA ASP A 150 1.00 -10.78 2.91
C ASP A 150 0.55 -11.20 1.50
N PRO A 151 0.02 -12.43 1.31
CA PRO A 151 -0.44 -12.90 0.01
C PRO A 151 -1.54 -12.02 -0.61
N GLU A 152 -2.43 -11.47 0.21
CA GLU A 152 -3.51 -10.60 -0.26
C GLU A 152 -2.95 -9.30 -0.84
N HIS A 153 -2.13 -8.60 -0.05
CA HIS A 153 -1.48 -7.38 -0.50
C HIS A 153 -0.58 -7.61 -1.72
N ARG A 154 0.16 -8.72 -1.76
CA ARG A 154 0.99 -9.08 -2.91
C ARG A 154 0.16 -9.31 -4.18
N PHE A 155 -1.01 -9.92 -4.06
CA PHE A 155 -1.91 -10.15 -5.18
C PHE A 155 -2.39 -8.83 -5.79
N GLU A 156 -2.89 -7.92 -4.95
CA GLU A 156 -3.32 -6.58 -5.35
C GLU A 156 -2.18 -5.78 -6.00
N LEU A 157 -0.98 -5.84 -5.42
CA LEU A 157 0.21 -5.19 -6.00
C LEU A 157 0.60 -5.80 -7.36
N ALA A 158 0.54 -7.12 -7.50
CA ALA A 158 0.83 -7.81 -8.75
C ALA A 158 -0.17 -7.42 -9.84
N LEU A 159 -1.48 -7.39 -9.53
CA LEU A 159 -2.51 -6.90 -10.44
C LEU A 159 -2.27 -5.45 -10.85
N ALA A 160 -1.96 -4.57 -9.90
CA ALA A 160 -1.71 -3.16 -10.15
C ALA A 160 -0.46 -2.90 -11.01
N LEU A 161 0.56 -3.76 -10.89
CA LEU A 161 1.75 -3.76 -11.75
C LEU A 161 1.50 -4.47 -13.10
N GLY A 162 0.41 -5.23 -13.18
CA GLY A 162 0.08 -6.10 -14.28
C GLY A 162 0.98 -7.33 -14.36
N ASP A 163 1.65 -7.73 -13.29
CA ASP A 163 2.42 -8.98 -13.26
C ASP A 163 1.46 -10.17 -13.12
N LEU A 164 0.91 -10.60 -14.26
CA LEU A 164 -0.11 -11.65 -14.31
C LEU A 164 0.44 -13.01 -13.84
N LYS A 165 1.75 -13.24 -13.92
CA LYS A 165 2.37 -14.50 -13.50
C LYS A 165 2.31 -14.66 -12.00
N ILE A 166 2.80 -13.65 -11.28
CA ILE A 166 2.77 -13.64 -9.81
C ILE A 166 1.32 -13.62 -9.31
N ALA A 167 0.44 -12.84 -9.96
CA ALA A 167 -0.97 -12.80 -9.60
C ALA A 167 -1.65 -14.18 -9.79
N TYR A 168 -1.32 -14.90 -10.87
CA TYR A 168 -1.83 -16.26 -11.11
C TYR A 168 -1.36 -17.25 -10.06
N GLU A 169 -0.07 -17.24 -9.70
CA GLU A 169 0.48 -18.10 -8.64
C GLU A 169 -0.24 -17.87 -7.30
N LEU A 170 -0.44 -16.60 -6.92
CA LEU A 170 -1.15 -16.24 -5.69
C LEU A 170 -2.65 -16.57 -5.74
N ALA A 171 -3.29 -16.45 -6.90
CA ALA A 171 -4.67 -16.86 -7.10
C ALA A 171 -4.82 -18.39 -7.02
N LEU A 172 -3.83 -19.14 -7.52
CA LEU A 172 -3.79 -20.59 -7.44
C LEU A 172 -3.69 -21.10 -5.99
N GLU A 173 -2.86 -20.44 -5.17
CA GLU A 173 -2.73 -20.78 -3.75
C GLU A 173 -3.99 -20.46 -2.95
N ALA A 174 -4.66 -19.34 -3.25
CA ALA A 174 -5.86 -18.91 -2.54
C ALA A 174 -7.14 -19.61 -3.00
N ASP A 175 -7.19 -20.04 -4.26
CA ASP A 175 -8.31 -20.68 -4.96
C ASP A 175 -9.69 -20.05 -4.68
N SER A 176 -9.77 -18.72 -4.77
CA SER A 176 -11.00 -17.96 -4.56
C SER A 176 -11.60 -17.49 -5.89
N GLU A 177 -12.91 -17.69 -6.06
CA GLU A 177 -13.67 -17.23 -7.24
C GLU A 177 -13.52 -15.72 -7.47
N GLU A 178 -13.42 -14.92 -6.40
CA GLU A 178 -13.25 -13.47 -6.50
C GLU A 178 -11.88 -13.09 -7.07
N LYS A 179 -10.80 -13.73 -6.59
CA LYS A 179 -9.45 -13.47 -7.11
C LYS A 179 -9.31 -13.91 -8.56
N TRP A 180 -9.91 -15.04 -8.94
CA TRP A 180 -9.96 -15.47 -10.33
C TRP A 180 -10.69 -14.44 -11.21
N ARG A 181 -11.78 -13.84 -10.72
CA ARG A 181 -12.50 -12.77 -11.42
C ARG A 181 -11.68 -11.48 -11.56
N GLN A 182 -10.96 -11.08 -10.52
CA GLN A 182 -10.08 -9.91 -10.60
C GLN A 182 -8.92 -10.14 -11.57
N LEU A 183 -8.29 -11.32 -11.54
CA LEU A 183 -7.23 -11.70 -12.45
C LEU A 183 -7.71 -11.79 -13.90
N SER A 184 -8.92 -12.31 -14.14
CA SER A 184 -9.48 -12.38 -15.51
C SER A 184 -9.69 -10.98 -16.10
N HIS A 185 -10.14 -10.02 -15.30
CA HIS A 185 -10.27 -8.63 -15.73
C HIS A 185 -8.90 -8.03 -16.08
N ALA A 186 -7.89 -8.23 -15.22
CA ALA A 186 -6.53 -7.76 -15.48
C ALA A 186 -5.91 -8.39 -16.73
N ALA A 187 -6.10 -9.69 -16.94
CA ALA A 187 -5.63 -10.41 -18.13
C ALA A 187 -6.32 -9.89 -19.41
N THR A 188 -7.64 -9.62 -19.34
CA THR A 188 -8.41 -9.04 -20.44
C THR A 188 -7.88 -7.65 -20.82
N MET A 189 -7.59 -6.79 -19.84
CA MET A 189 -7.00 -5.47 -20.09
C MET A 189 -5.61 -5.55 -20.75
N LYS A 190 -4.88 -6.64 -20.54
CA LYS A 190 -3.59 -6.92 -21.20
C LYS A 190 -3.71 -7.70 -22.51
N SER A 191 -4.94 -7.98 -22.97
CA SER A 191 -5.21 -8.80 -24.14
C SER A 191 -4.67 -10.23 -24.05
N ASP A 192 -4.44 -10.75 -22.85
CA ASP A 192 -4.13 -12.16 -22.62
C ASP A 192 -5.43 -12.96 -22.48
N LEU A 193 -6.05 -13.24 -23.63
CA LEU A 193 -7.38 -13.85 -23.70
C LEU A 193 -7.37 -15.33 -23.26
N ILE A 194 -6.22 -16.01 -23.37
CA ILE A 194 -6.08 -17.40 -22.94
C ILE A 194 -6.15 -17.46 -21.42
N LEU A 195 -5.35 -16.64 -20.74
CA LEU A 195 -5.36 -16.56 -19.29
C LEU A 195 -6.71 -16.04 -18.77
N ALA A 196 -7.30 -15.04 -19.44
CA ALA A 196 -8.61 -14.53 -19.07
C ALA A 196 -9.69 -15.62 -19.13
N GLY A 197 -9.70 -16.44 -20.18
CA GLY A 197 -10.64 -17.55 -20.33
C GLY A 197 -10.46 -18.63 -19.26
N GLU A 198 -9.21 -18.98 -18.91
CA GLU A 198 -8.94 -19.91 -17.81
C GLU A 198 -9.46 -19.37 -16.47
N CYS A 199 -9.15 -18.11 -16.18
CA CYS A 199 -9.56 -17.45 -14.93
C CYS A 199 -11.09 -17.33 -14.83
N LEU A 200 -11.79 -17.01 -15.92
CA LEU A 200 -13.25 -16.96 -15.96
C LEU A 200 -13.88 -18.34 -15.68
N GLY A 201 -13.31 -19.41 -16.25
CA GLY A 201 -13.75 -20.78 -15.96
C GLY A 201 -13.60 -21.13 -14.48
N ARG A 202 -12.42 -20.83 -13.88
CA ARG A 202 -12.17 -21.04 -12.45
C ARG A 202 -13.06 -20.19 -11.55
N ALA A 203 -13.37 -18.97 -11.96
CA ALA A 203 -14.30 -18.07 -11.28
C ALA A 203 -15.78 -18.46 -11.45
N LYS A 204 -16.08 -19.50 -12.24
CA LYS A 204 -17.43 -19.91 -12.66
C LYS A 204 -18.24 -18.77 -13.29
N ASP A 205 -17.55 -17.82 -13.93
CA ASP A 205 -18.16 -16.73 -14.66
C ASP A 205 -18.48 -17.16 -16.09
N TYR A 206 -19.52 -17.99 -16.21
CA TYR A 206 -19.94 -18.56 -17.49
C TYR A 206 -20.45 -17.49 -18.47
N ALA A 207 -20.97 -16.38 -17.97
CA ALA A 207 -21.43 -15.27 -18.82
C ALA A 207 -20.24 -14.55 -19.47
N GLY A 208 -19.21 -14.21 -18.67
CA GLY A 208 -17.96 -13.66 -19.19
C GLY A 208 -17.26 -14.63 -20.14
N LEU A 209 -17.23 -15.92 -19.79
CA LEU A 209 -16.63 -16.95 -20.64
C LEU A 209 -17.38 -17.11 -21.98
N LEU A 210 -18.73 -17.04 -21.98
CA LEU A 210 -19.54 -17.05 -23.19
C LEU A 210 -19.21 -15.87 -24.10
N LEU A 211 -19.14 -14.66 -23.54
CA LEU A 211 -18.80 -13.45 -24.29
C LEU A 211 -17.41 -13.57 -24.92
N LEU A 212 -16.42 -14.03 -24.14
CA LEU A 212 -15.06 -14.23 -24.62
C LEU A 212 -14.99 -15.29 -25.72
N ALA A 213 -15.58 -16.47 -25.49
CA ALA A 213 -15.52 -17.60 -26.43
C ALA A 213 -16.23 -17.29 -27.75
N SER A 214 -17.40 -16.64 -27.69
CA SER A 214 -18.16 -16.22 -28.89
C SER A 214 -17.44 -15.14 -29.66
N SER A 215 -16.91 -14.12 -28.98
CA SER A 215 -16.16 -13.02 -29.62
C SER A 215 -14.85 -13.52 -30.26
N ALA A 216 -14.17 -14.46 -29.61
CA ALA A 216 -12.94 -15.06 -30.14
C ALA A 216 -13.19 -16.16 -31.19
N GLY A 217 -14.43 -16.61 -31.38
CA GLY A 217 -14.76 -17.75 -32.25
C GLY A 217 -14.08 -19.06 -31.82
N SER A 218 -13.79 -19.23 -30.53
CA SER A 218 -13.00 -20.36 -30.03
C SER A 218 -13.87 -21.58 -29.74
N LEU A 219 -13.90 -22.53 -30.67
CA LEU A 219 -14.61 -23.81 -30.52
C LEU A 219 -14.18 -24.61 -29.27
N PRO A 220 -12.88 -24.71 -28.90
CA PRO A 220 -12.49 -25.45 -27.70
C PRO A 220 -13.05 -24.83 -26.41
N LEU A 221 -12.98 -23.50 -26.29
CA LEU A 221 -13.54 -22.78 -25.14
C LEU A 221 -15.05 -22.91 -25.08
N MET A 222 -15.73 -22.84 -26.23
CA MET A 222 -17.18 -22.98 -26.32
C MET A 222 -17.66 -24.39 -25.94
N ASN A 223 -16.96 -25.44 -26.38
CA ASN A 223 -17.25 -26.83 -25.98
C ASN A 223 -17.06 -27.04 -24.47
N LYS A 224 -15.96 -26.51 -23.91
CA LYS A 224 -15.71 -26.58 -22.47
C LYS A 224 -16.81 -25.86 -21.67
N LEU A 225 -17.20 -24.66 -22.12
CA LEU A 225 -18.28 -23.88 -21.54
C LEU A 225 -19.61 -24.63 -21.58
N SER A 226 -19.97 -25.27 -22.70
CA SER A 226 -21.24 -25.99 -22.81
C SER A 226 -21.31 -27.17 -21.83
N TYR A 227 -20.21 -27.90 -21.69
CA TYR A 227 -20.09 -28.99 -20.73
C TYR A 227 -20.19 -28.50 -19.28
N GLU A 228 -19.38 -27.53 -18.89
CA GLU A 228 -19.34 -27.01 -17.51
C GLU A 228 -20.65 -26.32 -17.10
N SER A 229 -21.24 -25.53 -17.99
CA SER A 229 -22.52 -24.86 -17.73
C SER A 229 -23.68 -25.87 -17.58
N THR A 230 -23.70 -26.95 -18.35
CA THR A 230 -24.69 -28.03 -18.20
C THR A 230 -24.56 -28.71 -16.85
N GLN A 231 -23.34 -29.06 -16.43
CA GLN A 231 -23.10 -29.69 -15.13
C GLN A 231 -23.45 -28.80 -13.94
N ASN A 232 -23.25 -27.49 -14.08
CA ASN A 232 -23.55 -26.52 -13.03
C ASN A 232 -24.98 -25.96 -13.11
N GLY A 233 -25.86 -26.54 -13.94
CA GLY A 233 -27.28 -26.17 -14.04
C GLY A 233 -27.57 -24.83 -14.71
N GLN A 234 -26.60 -24.25 -15.43
CA GLN A 234 -26.72 -22.97 -16.15
C GLN A 234 -27.33 -23.19 -17.54
N ASN A 235 -28.60 -23.60 -17.57
CA ASN A 235 -29.30 -24.07 -18.77
C ASN A 235 -29.30 -23.06 -19.94
N ASN A 236 -29.44 -21.77 -19.65
CA ASN A 236 -29.46 -20.74 -20.68
C ASN A 236 -28.09 -20.61 -21.38
N VAL A 237 -27.01 -20.63 -20.61
CA VAL A 237 -25.64 -20.56 -21.16
C VAL A 237 -25.29 -21.84 -21.90
N ALA A 238 -25.70 -23.01 -21.36
CA ALA A 238 -25.54 -24.30 -22.01
C ALA A 238 -26.29 -24.36 -23.36
N PHE A 239 -27.53 -23.87 -23.40
CA PHE A 239 -28.30 -23.82 -24.65
C PHE A 239 -27.62 -22.93 -25.70
N VAL A 240 -27.25 -21.70 -25.33
CA VAL A 240 -26.63 -20.75 -26.27
C VAL A 240 -25.27 -21.26 -26.77
N SER A 241 -24.44 -21.83 -25.88
CA SER A 241 -23.13 -22.38 -26.27
C SER A 241 -23.28 -23.56 -27.23
N ASN A 242 -24.18 -24.51 -26.98
CA ASN A 242 -24.45 -25.61 -27.91
C ASN A 242 -25.06 -25.12 -29.23
N PHE A 243 -25.98 -24.15 -29.20
CA PHE A 243 -26.54 -23.55 -30.40
C PHE A 243 -25.48 -22.89 -31.29
N LEU A 244 -24.48 -22.24 -30.69
CA LEU A 244 -23.36 -21.64 -31.43
C LEU A 244 -22.35 -22.68 -31.96
N LEU A 245 -22.31 -23.88 -31.39
CA LEU A 245 -21.46 -24.98 -31.86
C LEU A 245 -22.04 -25.71 -33.08
N GLY A 246 -23.36 -25.62 -33.30
CA GLY A 246 -24.09 -26.31 -34.36
C GLY A 246 -24.51 -27.72 -33.98
#